data_AF-A0A949GSS7-F1
#
_entry.id   AF-A0A949GSS7-F1
#
_cell.length_a   1.000
_cell.length_b   1.000
_cell.length_c   1.000
_cell.angle_alpha   90.00
_cell.angle_beta   90.00
_cell.angle_gamma   90.00
#
_symmetry.space_group_name_H-M   'P 1'
#
loop_
_entity.id
_entity.type
_entity.pdbx_description
1 polymer ?
#
loop_
_entity_poly.entity_id
_entity_poly.type
_entity_poly.pdbx_seq_one_letter_code
_entity_poly.pdbx_strand_id
1 'polypeptide(L)'
;MITTRCWTARLMRALWPLALLGSTAVSANPPRPFIAQTVEQRERFCIEEQRFSEPWIHWASANRALCASQSQSAAEITACLQTVRQQLDALHLEHRAIYLSQMRSLQPDHPVMQGILNRLHGHKQVASLALEADLKPAELAALSRENCLRQR
;
A
#
# COMPACT_ATOMS: atom_id res chain seq x y z
N MET A 1 42.78 -42.59 -13.05
CA MET A 1 42.44 -43.86 -12.36
C MET A 1 43.57 -44.18 -11.39
N ILE A 2 43.29 -44.17 -10.09
CA ILE A 2 43.90 -45.04 -9.05
C ILE A 2 43.00 -44.89 -7.81
N THR A 3 42.63 -46.03 -7.26
CA THR A 3 41.64 -46.29 -6.22
C THR A 3 42.29 -46.49 -4.84
N THR A 4 41.42 -46.57 -3.82
CA THR A 4 41.56 -47.27 -2.51
C THR A 4 42.47 -46.64 -1.44
N ARG A 5 41.93 -46.09 -0.34
CA ARG A 5 41.41 -46.73 0.91
C ARG A 5 42.53 -47.33 1.81
N CYS A 6 42.77 -46.75 3.00
CA CYS A 6 42.32 -47.28 4.31
C CYS A 6 43.19 -46.83 5.52
N TRP A 7 42.51 -46.22 6.49
CA TRP A 7 42.57 -46.43 7.96
C TRP A 7 43.90 -46.65 8.70
N THR A 8 44.16 -45.76 9.66
CA THR A 8 44.58 -46.14 11.02
C THR A 8 43.85 -45.29 12.06
N ALA A 9 43.01 -45.96 12.85
CA ALA A 9 42.51 -45.49 14.13
C ALA A 9 43.62 -45.58 15.20
N ARG A 10 43.63 -44.67 16.18
CA ARG A 10 43.62 -45.05 17.61
C ARG A 10 43.65 -43.84 18.59
N LEU A 11 42.64 -43.89 19.48
CA LEU A 11 42.68 -43.68 20.93
C LEU A 11 42.95 -42.25 21.44
N MET A 12 41.91 -41.56 21.91
CA MET A 12 41.31 -41.64 23.26
C MET A 12 42.13 -40.95 24.36
N ARG A 13 41.54 -39.89 24.93
CA ARG A 13 41.18 -39.69 26.36
C ARG A 13 41.01 -38.18 26.56
N ALA A 14 39.77 -37.71 26.67
CA ALA A 14 39.01 -37.58 27.92
C ALA A 14 39.52 -36.42 28.78
N LEU A 15 38.65 -35.41 28.98
CA LEU A 15 38.37 -34.77 30.27
C LEU A 15 37.34 -33.63 30.04
N TRP A 16 36.13 -33.85 30.54
CA TRP A 16 35.12 -32.83 30.83
C TRP A 16 35.59 -31.94 32.00
N PRO A 17 35.11 -30.69 32.10
CA PRO A 17 33.96 -30.49 32.99
C PRO A 17 32.87 -29.56 32.42
N LEU A 18 31.67 -29.77 32.95
CA LEU A 18 30.49 -28.92 32.88
C LEU A 18 30.79 -27.46 33.23
N ALA A 19 30.38 -26.55 32.35
CA ALA A 19 29.93 -25.20 32.68
C ALA A 19 28.65 -24.97 31.85
N LEU A 20 27.49 -25.34 32.38
CA LEU A 20 26.55 -24.41 33.02
C LEU A 20 26.38 -23.09 32.25
N LEU A 21 25.25 -23.04 31.55
CA LEU A 21 24.28 -21.94 31.58
C LEU A 21 24.79 -20.55 31.20
N GLY A 22 24.73 -20.30 29.89
CA GLY A 22 24.71 -18.96 29.31
C GLY A 22 23.75 -18.90 28.13
N SER A 23 22.62 -19.62 28.17
CA SER A 23 21.51 -19.34 27.26
C SER A 23 21.04 -17.93 27.59
N THR A 24 21.53 -16.93 26.86
CA THR A 24 20.84 -15.65 26.79
C THR A 24 19.49 -15.95 26.20
N ALA A 25 18.52 -16.21 27.07
CA ALA A 25 17.12 -16.12 26.75
C ALA A 25 16.96 -14.72 26.16
N VAL A 26 16.93 -14.63 24.84
CA VAL A 26 16.30 -13.51 24.15
C VAL A 26 14.92 -13.49 24.79
N SER A 27 14.71 -12.52 25.67
CA SER A 27 13.41 -12.24 26.24
C SER A 27 12.52 -11.94 25.04
N ALA A 28 11.83 -12.96 24.56
CA ALA A 28 10.78 -12.82 23.60
C ALA A 28 9.74 -11.99 24.33
N ASN A 29 9.78 -10.67 24.10
CA ASN A 29 8.70 -9.80 24.53
C ASN A 29 7.41 -10.50 24.13
N PRO A 30 6.48 -10.74 25.07
CA PRO A 30 5.21 -11.34 24.71
C PRO A 30 4.62 -10.51 23.57
N PRO A 31 4.02 -11.14 22.54
CA PRO A 31 3.38 -10.40 21.47
C PRO A 31 2.42 -9.42 22.13
N ARG A 32 2.65 -8.11 21.92
CA ARG A 32 1.76 -7.09 22.46
C ARG A 32 0.36 -7.48 22.02
N PRO A 33 -0.63 -7.52 22.93
CA PRO A 33 -1.99 -7.83 22.54
C PRO A 33 -2.36 -6.89 21.39
N PHE A 34 -2.92 -7.46 20.33
CA PHE A 34 -3.46 -6.69 19.23
C PHE A 34 -4.59 -5.83 19.80
N ILE A 35 -4.29 -4.57 20.12
CA ILE A 35 -5.30 -3.63 20.56
C ILE A 35 -6.14 -3.33 19.33
N ALA A 36 -7.36 -3.90 19.28
CA ALA A 36 -8.34 -3.54 18.27
C ALA A 36 -8.47 -2.01 18.25
N GLN A 37 -8.47 -1.42 17.06
CA GLN A 37 -8.56 0.03 16.91
C GLN A 37 -9.86 0.52 17.56
N THR A 38 -9.79 1.61 18.33
CA THR A 38 -10.99 2.22 18.88
C THR A 38 -11.84 2.83 17.76
N VAL A 39 -13.12 3.08 18.02
CA VAL A 39 -14.03 3.73 17.06
C VAL A 39 -13.46 5.08 16.61
N GLU A 40 -12.91 5.86 17.54
CA GLU A 40 -12.31 7.17 17.29
C GLU A 40 -10.99 7.08 16.49
N GLN A 41 -10.24 5.99 16.64
CA GLN A 41 -9.05 5.74 15.81
C GLN A 41 -9.45 5.41 14.37
N ARG A 42 -10.48 4.58 14.18
CA ARG A 42 -11.02 4.25 12.86
C ARG A 42 -11.60 5.48 12.16
N GLU A 43 -12.36 6.30 12.87
CA GLU A 43 -12.91 7.55 12.32
C GLU A 43 -11.82 8.52 11.88
N ARG A 44 -10.81 8.77 12.73
CA ARG A 44 -9.67 9.62 12.37
C ARG A 44 -8.92 9.10 11.16
N PHE A 45 -8.70 7.79 11.09
CA PHE A 45 -8.09 7.17 9.92
C PHE A 45 -8.91 7.46 8.66
N CYS A 46 -10.23 7.23 8.68
CA CYS A 46 -11.07 7.47 7.51
C CYS A 46 -11.21 8.95 7.13
N ILE A 47 -11.11 9.87 8.09
CA ILE A 47 -11.03 11.32 7.81
C ILE A 47 -9.73 11.63 7.05
N GLU A 48 -8.61 11.07 7.48
CA GLU A 48 -7.34 11.24 6.76
C GLU A 48 -7.39 10.59 5.38
N GLU A 49 -7.96 9.39 5.22
CA GLU A 49 -8.17 8.78 3.89
C GLU A 49 -8.96 9.69 2.96
N GLN A 50 -10.06 10.27 3.45
CA GLN A 50 -10.85 11.23 2.68
C GLN A 50 -10.00 12.44 2.27
N ARG A 51 -9.25 13.02 3.21
CA ARG A 51 -8.38 14.17 2.93
C ARG A 51 -7.34 13.88 1.86
N PHE A 52 -6.76 12.67 1.85
CA PHE A 52 -5.79 12.27 0.82
C PHE A 52 -6.43 11.91 -0.53
N SER A 53 -7.70 11.49 -0.55
CA SER A 53 -8.43 11.19 -1.79
C SER A 53 -9.03 12.44 -2.45
N GLU A 54 -9.36 13.48 -1.68
CA GLU A 54 -9.98 14.71 -2.18
C GLU A 54 -9.26 15.36 -3.37
N PRO A 55 -7.92 15.53 -3.37
CA PRO A 55 -7.22 16.10 -4.53
C PRO A 55 -7.41 15.28 -5.81
N TRP A 56 -7.47 13.95 -5.68
CA TRP A 56 -7.68 13.04 -6.81
C TRP A 56 -9.10 13.17 -7.37
N ILE A 57 -10.08 13.26 -6.47
CA ILE A 57 -11.50 13.48 -6.82
C ILE A 57 -11.65 14.82 -7.53
N HIS A 58 -11.12 15.90 -6.96
CA HIS A 58 -11.21 17.24 -7.54
C HIS A 58 -10.54 17.32 -8.90
N TRP A 59 -9.35 16.74 -9.06
CA TRP A 59 -8.66 16.69 -10.35
C TRP A 59 -9.51 15.95 -11.41
N ALA A 60 -10.06 14.78 -11.07
CA ALA A 60 -10.86 13.99 -11.99
C ALA A 60 -12.17 14.70 -12.38
N SER A 61 -12.91 15.21 -11.40
CA SER A 61 -14.16 15.96 -11.65
C SER A 61 -13.93 17.21 -12.50
N ALA A 62 -12.84 17.95 -12.26
CA ALA A 62 -12.48 19.11 -13.06
C ALA A 62 -12.18 18.73 -14.52
N ASN A 63 -11.41 17.67 -14.75
CA ASN A 63 -11.11 17.20 -16.11
C ASN A 63 -12.35 16.67 -16.83
N ARG A 64 -13.26 15.98 -16.13
CA ARG A 64 -14.56 15.58 -16.68
C ARG A 64 -15.36 16.82 -17.14
N ALA A 65 -15.45 17.85 -16.30
CA ALA A 65 -16.15 19.09 -16.63
C ALA A 65 -15.49 19.85 -17.80
N LEU A 66 -14.16 19.83 -17.89
CA LEU A 66 -13.42 20.37 -19.03
C LEU A 66 -13.72 19.61 -20.32
N CYS A 67 -13.71 18.28 -20.29
CA CYS A 67 -14.09 17.46 -21.43
C CYS A 67 -15.51 17.77 -21.91
N ALA A 68 -16.47 17.90 -20.99
CA ALA A 68 -17.85 18.23 -21.32
C ALA A 68 -18.01 19.64 -21.91
N SER A 69 -17.23 20.62 -21.44
CA SER A 69 -17.35 22.02 -21.89
C SER A 69 -16.58 22.32 -23.18
N GLN A 70 -15.52 21.58 -23.49
CA GLN A 70 -14.66 21.81 -24.66
C GLN A 70 -15.02 20.95 -25.87
N SER A 71 -15.80 19.89 -25.69
CA SER A 71 -16.19 18.98 -26.76
C SER A 71 -17.49 19.42 -27.43
N GLN A 72 -17.57 19.27 -28.75
CA GLN A 72 -18.74 19.60 -29.57
C GLN A 72 -19.63 18.38 -29.83
N SER A 73 -19.17 17.17 -29.51
CA SER A 73 -19.91 15.93 -29.73
C SER A 73 -19.66 14.91 -28.62
N ALA A 74 -20.56 13.94 -28.50
CA ALA A 74 -20.37 12.81 -27.57
C ALA A 74 -19.10 11.97 -27.91
N ALA A 75 -18.73 11.88 -29.19
CA ALA A 75 -17.50 11.20 -29.61
C ALA A 75 -16.25 11.93 -29.10
N GLU A 76 -16.23 13.26 -29.17
CA GLU A 76 -15.14 14.08 -28.63
C GLU A 76 -15.06 14.00 -27.09
N ILE A 77 -16.21 14.03 -26.40
CA ILE A 77 -16.25 13.81 -24.94
C ILE A 77 -15.62 12.46 -24.59
N THR A 78 -15.97 11.42 -25.34
CA THR A 78 -15.45 10.05 -25.11
C THR A 78 -13.94 9.99 -25.32
N ALA A 79 -13.43 10.59 -26.39
CA ALA A 79 -12.00 10.66 -26.67
C ALA A 79 -11.23 11.48 -25.62
N CYS A 80 -11.80 12.60 -25.18
CA CYS A 80 -11.22 13.43 -24.11
C CYS A 80 -11.15 12.63 -22.80
N LEU A 81 -12.24 12.01 -22.36
CA LEU A 81 -12.27 11.20 -21.15
C LEU A 81 -11.32 10.00 -21.23
N GLN A 82 -11.14 9.39 -22.40
CA GLN A 82 -10.14 8.33 -22.59
C GLN A 82 -8.71 8.84 -22.34
N THR A 83 -8.39 10.04 -22.84
CA THR A 83 -7.09 10.68 -22.59
C THR A 83 -6.91 10.99 -21.10
N VAL A 84 -7.93 11.52 -20.43
CA VAL A 84 -7.90 11.80 -18.99
C VAL A 84 -7.70 10.53 -18.16
N ARG A 85 -8.30 9.39 -18.55
CA ARG A 85 -8.06 8.09 -17.89
C ARG A 85 -6.59 7.67 -18.00
N GLN A 86 -5.98 7.84 -19.17
CA GLN A 86 -4.54 7.55 -19.35
C GLN A 86 -3.67 8.46 -18.50
N GLN A 87 -4.03 9.73 -18.35
CA GLN A 87 -3.34 10.66 -17.45
C GLN A 87 -3.49 10.25 -15.98
N LEU A 88 -4.66 9.76 -15.57
CA LEU A 88 -4.88 9.23 -14.22
C LEU A 88 -3.99 7.99 -13.96
N ASP A 89 -3.86 7.10 -14.94
CA ASP A 89 -2.95 5.96 -14.88
C ASP A 89 -1.50 6.40 -14.73
N ALA A 90 -1.05 7.36 -15.52
CA ALA A 90 0.29 7.92 -15.45
C ALA A 90 0.57 8.57 -14.09
N LEU A 91 -0.34 9.41 -13.60
CA LEU A 91 -0.22 10.09 -12.31
C LEU A 91 -0.12 9.10 -11.14
N HIS A 92 -0.88 7.99 -11.21
CA HIS A 92 -0.76 6.89 -10.26
C HIS A 92 0.60 6.19 -10.30
N LEU A 93 1.14 5.93 -11.49
CA LEU A 93 2.47 5.33 -11.64
C LEU A 93 3.57 6.26 -11.13
N GLU A 94 3.47 7.56 -11.38
CA GLU A 94 4.40 8.57 -10.88
C GLU A 94 4.38 8.64 -9.34
N HIS A 95 3.20 8.74 -8.73
CA HIS A 95 3.08 8.74 -7.27
C HIS A 95 3.62 7.45 -6.64
N ARG A 96 3.36 6.30 -7.27
CA ARG A 96 3.92 5.02 -6.84
C ARG A 96 5.45 5.04 -6.88
N ALA A 97 6.04 5.54 -7.96
CA ALA A 97 7.50 5.65 -8.08
C ALA A 97 8.10 6.61 -7.03
N ILE A 98 7.41 7.71 -6.73
CA ILE A 98 7.81 8.66 -5.68
C ILE A 98 7.83 7.96 -4.32
N TYR A 99 6.79 7.22 -3.94
CA TYR A 99 6.76 6.51 -2.65
C TYR A 99 7.88 5.47 -2.54
N LEU A 100 8.11 4.69 -3.58
CA LEU A 100 9.20 3.71 -3.62
C LEU A 100 10.58 4.39 -3.52
N SER A 101 10.75 5.56 -4.13
CA SER A 101 12.00 6.32 -4.07
C SER A 101 12.21 7.06 -2.75
N GLN A 102 11.15 7.51 -2.08
CA GLN A 102 11.25 8.23 -0.81
C GLN A 102 11.44 7.29 0.38
N MET A 103 10.87 6.09 0.32
CA MET A 103 10.94 5.10 1.39
C MET A 103 11.79 3.90 0.99
N ARG A 104 12.95 4.12 0.37
CA ARG A 104 13.84 3.04 -0.12
C ARG A 104 14.26 2.03 0.96
N SER A 105 14.25 2.45 2.23
CA SER A 105 14.52 1.55 3.37
C SER A 105 13.40 0.53 3.61
N LEU A 106 12.18 0.82 3.16
CA LEU A 106 11.07 -0.12 3.10
C LEU A 106 11.10 -0.80 1.74
N GLN A 107 11.40 -2.10 1.73
CA GLN A 107 11.29 -2.90 0.51
C GLN A 107 9.84 -2.88 -0.02
N PRO A 108 9.61 -3.04 -1.34
CA PRO A 108 8.26 -2.97 -1.92
C PRO A 108 7.25 -3.95 -1.32
N ASP A 109 7.71 -5.09 -0.80
CA ASP A 109 6.92 -6.14 -0.15
C ASP A 109 6.66 -5.89 1.34
N HIS A 110 7.31 -4.88 1.93
CA HIS A 110 7.13 -4.54 3.33
C HIS A 110 5.66 -4.17 3.62
N PRO A 111 5.02 -4.66 4.70
CA PRO A 111 3.59 -4.45 4.96
C PRO A 111 3.16 -2.97 4.98
N VAL A 112 4.02 -2.08 5.51
CA VAL A 112 3.78 -0.63 5.50
C VAL A 112 3.77 -0.07 4.09
N MET A 113 4.72 -0.49 3.24
CA MET A 113 4.78 -0.04 1.85
C MET A 113 3.57 -0.56 1.07
N GLN A 114 3.20 -1.83 1.23
CA GLN A 114 1.99 -2.40 0.65
C GLN A 114 0.74 -1.63 1.09
N GLY A 115 0.64 -1.27 2.37
CA GLY A 115 -0.43 -0.41 2.88
C GLY A 115 -0.50 0.94 2.17
N ILE A 116 0.63 1.62 1.99
CA ILE A 116 0.69 2.92 1.29
C ILE A 116 0.29 2.78 -0.18
N LEU A 117 0.81 1.75 -0.88
CA LEU A 117 0.48 1.50 -2.28
C LEU A 117 -0.99 1.12 -2.48
N ASN A 118 -1.58 0.35 -1.56
CA ASN A 118 -3.00 0.02 -1.59
C ASN A 118 -3.87 1.26 -1.38
N ARG A 119 -3.49 2.16 -0.46
CA ARG A 119 -4.18 3.45 -0.26
C ARG A 119 -4.11 4.33 -1.51
N LEU A 120 -2.93 4.44 -2.12
CA LEU A 120 -2.75 5.15 -3.39
C LEU A 120 -3.65 4.57 -4.50
N HIS A 121 -3.73 3.24 -4.59
CA HIS A 121 -4.62 2.57 -5.53
C HIS A 121 -6.09 2.90 -5.24
N GLY A 122 -6.50 2.91 -3.98
CA GLY A 122 -7.84 3.33 -3.55
C GLY A 122 -8.17 4.76 -3.99
N HIS A 123 -7.25 5.71 -3.82
CA HIS A 123 -7.47 7.09 -4.28
C HIS A 123 -7.68 7.17 -5.80
N LYS A 124 -6.91 6.41 -6.58
CA LYS A 124 -7.09 6.29 -8.04
C LYS A 124 -8.47 5.73 -8.39
N GLN A 125 -8.95 4.71 -7.67
CA GLN A 125 -10.27 4.12 -7.92
C GLN A 125 -11.40 5.14 -7.72
N VAL A 126 -11.36 5.92 -6.63
CA VAL A 126 -12.38 6.96 -6.38
C VAL A 126 -12.31 8.07 -7.44
N ALA A 127 -11.11 8.45 -7.89
CA ALA A 127 -10.98 9.38 -9.02
C ALA A 127 -11.50 8.81 -10.34
N SER A 128 -11.33 7.51 -10.60
CA SER A 128 -11.93 6.87 -11.77
C SER A 128 -13.46 6.96 -11.73
N LEU A 129 -14.06 6.73 -10.56
CA LEU A 129 -15.49 6.93 -10.35
C LEU A 129 -15.90 8.39 -10.60
N ALA A 130 -15.07 9.37 -10.22
CA ALA A 130 -15.33 10.78 -10.48
C ALA A 130 -15.31 11.16 -11.97
N LEU A 131 -14.60 10.38 -12.82
CA LEU A 131 -14.65 10.54 -14.27
C LEU A 131 -15.95 9.96 -14.85
N GLU A 132 -16.44 8.86 -14.30
CA GLU A 132 -17.55 8.08 -14.83
C GLU A 132 -18.91 8.56 -14.32
N ALA A 133 -19.02 8.84 -13.03
CA ALA A 133 -20.25 9.22 -12.35
C ALA A 133 -20.46 10.73 -12.35
N ASP A 134 -21.70 11.18 -12.56
CA ASP A 134 -22.08 12.60 -12.45
C ASP A 134 -22.31 13.02 -10.99
N LEU A 135 -21.35 12.68 -10.13
CA LEU A 135 -21.42 12.97 -8.71
C LEU A 135 -20.58 14.21 -8.40
N LYS A 136 -21.06 15.02 -7.45
CA LYS A 136 -20.30 16.16 -6.96
C LYS A 136 -19.08 15.66 -6.17
N PRO A 137 -17.94 16.38 -6.19
CA PRO A 137 -16.77 16.01 -5.41
C PRO A 137 -17.05 15.72 -3.93
N ALA A 138 -17.92 16.52 -3.29
CA ALA A 138 -18.31 16.34 -1.90
C ALA A 138 -19.08 15.02 -1.65
N GLU A 139 -19.93 14.61 -2.58
CA GLU A 139 -20.69 13.36 -2.50
C GLU A 139 -19.74 12.15 -2.63
N LEU A 140 -18.77 12.23 -3.55
CA LEU A 140 -17.73 11.21 -3.71
C LEU A 140 -16.80 11.12 -2.49
N ALA A 141 -16.43 12.26 -1.90
CA ALA A 141 -15.61 12.29 -0.68
C ALA A 141 -16.36 11.65 0.51
N ALA A 142 -17.65 11.97 0.67
CA ALA A 142 -18.50 11.35 1.68
C ALA A 142 -18.63 9.84 1.47
N LEU A 143 -18.90 9.40 0.22
CA LEU A 143 -18.99 7.99 -0.13
C LEU A 143 -17.67 7.25 0.14
N SER A 144 -16.53 7.86 -0.19
CA SER A 144 -15.20 7.31 0.11
C SER A 144 -15.01 7.08 1.61
N ARG A 145 -15.40 8.06 2.44
CA ARG A 145 -15.33 7.94 3.91
C ARG A 145 -16.24 6.84 4.45
N GLU A 146 -17.49 6.78 3.98
CA GLU A 146 -18.43 5.73 4.38
C GLU A 146 -17.95 4.33 4.00
N ASN A 147 -17.34 4.18 2.83
CA ASN A 147 -16.75 2.91 2.41
C ASN A 147 -15.56 2.53 3.29
N CYS A 148 -14.69 3.49 3.65
CA CYS A 148 -13.61 3.25 4.60
C CYS A 148 -14.12 2.76 5.96
N LEU A 149 -15.18 3.37 6.48
CA LEU A 149 -15.78 3.00 7.77
C LEU A 149 -16.43 1.61 7.73
N ARG A 150 -16.96 1.18 6.58
CA ARG A 150 -17.59 -0.14 6.41
C ARG A 150 -16.59 -1.29 6.28
N GLN A 151 -15.40 -1.03 5.74
CA GLN A 151 -14.40 -2.05 5.47
C GLN A 151 -13.48 -2.35 6.67
N ARG A 152 -13.62 -1.62 7.79
CA ARG A 152 -12.76 -1.73 8.98
C ARG A 152 -13.55 -1.94 10.27
#